data_AF-A0AAJ2AAD4-F1
#
_entry.id   AF-A0AAJ2AAD4-F1
#
_cell.length_a   1.000
_cell.length_b   1.000
_cell.length_c   1.000
_cell.angle_alpha   90.00
_cell.angle_beta   90.00
_cell.angle_gamma   90.00
#
_symmetry.space_group_name_H-M   'P 1'
#
loop_
_entity.id
_entity.type
_entity.pdbx_description
1 polymer ?
#
loop_
_entity_poly.entity_id
_entity_poly.type
_entity_poly.pdbx_seq_one_letter_code
_entity_poly.pdbx_strand_id
1 'polypeptide(L)' 'MSVEIIVRETGTGLEIVSGRRRLEALLALRDEVVVTSPGVGEMVIARLPDGRLQASANPEHVALFRQPDVSGNPKTLA' A
#
# COMPACT_ATOMS: atom_id res chain seq x y z
N MET A 1 -7.64 -8.04 -2.38
CA MET A 1 -6.63 -8.06 -3.48
C MET A 1 -5.42 -7.20 -3.12
N SER A 2 -4.24 -7.79 -2.98
CA SER A 2 -2.97 -7.10 -2.73
C SER A 2 -2.27 -6.71 -4.04
N VAL A 3 -1.86 -5.45 -4.18
CA VAL A 3 -1.11 -4.98 -5.37
C VAL A 3 0.38 -5.09 -5.09
N GLU A 4 1.11 -5.75 -5.98
CA GLU A 4 2.57 -5.87 -5.89
C GLU A 4 3.26 -4.63 -6.45
N ILE A 5 4.09 -3.98 -5.63
CA ILE A 5 4.96 -2.86 -5.99
C ILE A 5 6.38 -3.26 -5.59
N ILE A 6 7.34 -3.15 -6.51
CA ILE A 6 8.74 -3.47 -6.19
C ILE A 6 9.41 -2.19 -5.74
N VAL A 7 9.83 -2.17 -4.48
CA VAL A 7 10.65 -1.09 -3.93
C VAL A 7 12.06 -1.57 -3.61
N ARG A 8 13.00 -0.63 -3.57
CA ARG A 8 14.38 -0.85 -3.15
C ARG A 8 14.74 0.17 -2.07
N GLU A 9 15.38 -0.29 -1.01
CA GLU A 9 16.00 0.59 -0.02
C GLU A 9 17.23 1.28 -0.62
N THR A 10 17.30 2.58 -0.40
CA THR A 10 18.42 3.45 -0.75
C THR A 10 18.91 4.15 0.51
N GLY A 11 20.08 4.79 0.46
CA GLY A 11 20.60 5.56 1.59
C GLY A 11 19.71 6.73 2.05
N THR A 12 18.68 7.08 1.27
CA THR A 12 17.75 8.19 1.56
C THR A 12 16.30 7.75 1.75
N GLY A 13 15.99 6.45 1.65
CA GLY A 13 14.63 5.92 1.84
C GLY A 13 14.29 4.78 0.88
N LEU A 14 13.06 4.78 0.37
CA LEU A 14 12.56 3.76 -0.55
C LEU A 14 12.39 4.33 -1.96
N GLU A 15 12.88 3.60 -2.96
CA GLU A 15 12.70 3.90 -4.37
C GLU A 15 11.77 2.86 -5.02
N ILE A 16 10.76 3.33 -5.76
CA ILE A 16 9.89 2.45 -6.55
C ILE A 16 10.62 2.02 -7.82
N VAL A 17 11.01 0.75 -7.88
CA VAL A 17 11.66 0.11 -9.04
C VAL A 17 10.62 -0.30 -10.08
N SER A 18 9.46 -0.81 -9.64
CA SER A 18 8.39 -1.26 -10.53
C SER A 18 7.01 -1.04 -9.94
N GLY A 19 6.01 -0.87 -10.81
CA GLY A 19 4.61 -0.69 -10.42
C GLY A 19 4.18 0.76 -10.20
N ARG A 20 5.02 1.76 -10.52
CA ARG A 20 4.71 3.19 -10.33
C ARG A 20 3.34 3.61 -10.86
N ARG A 21 3.02 3.29 -12.11
CA ARG A 21 1.71 3.63 -12.71
C ARG A 21 0.52 2.99 -11.97
N ARG A 22 0.70 1.76 -11.45
CA ARG A 22 -0.34 1.07 -10.67
C ARG A 22 -0.53 1.75 -9.32
N LEU A 23 0.56 2.10 -8.65
CA LEU A 23 0.52 2.88 -7.41
C LEU A 23 -0.17 4.23 -7.62
N GLU A 24 0.20 4.97 -8.68
CA GLU A 24 -0.41 6.26 -9.01
C GLU A 24 -1.92 6.14 -9.26
N ALA A 25 -2.36 5.11 -9.99
CA ALA A 25 -3.78 4.88 -10.21
C ALA A 25 -4.55 4.58 -8.91
N LEU A 26 -3.95 3.84 -7.97
CA LEU A 26 -4.56 3.59 -6.66
C LEU A 26 -4.61 4.85 -5.80
N LEU A 27 -3.53 5.63 -5.80
CA LEU A 27 -3.43 6.90 -5.09
C LEU A 27 -4.26 8.03 -5.73
N ALA A 28 -4.83 7.81 -6.91
CA ALA A 28 -5.81 8.72 -7.51
C ALA A 28 -7.22 8.49 -6.94
N LEU A 29 -7.45 7.32 -6.32
CA LEU A 29 -8.73 6.94 -5.75
C LEU A 29 -8.76 7.09 -4.22
N ARG A 30 -7.59 7.11 -3.58
CA ARG A 30 -7.41 7.10 -2.12
C ARG A 30 -6.12 7.81 -1.75
N ASP A 31 -6.05 8.37 -0.55
CA ASP A 31 -4.83 9.02 -0.06
C ASP A 31 -3.78 7.99 0.38
N GLU A 32 -4.20 6.80 0.81
CA GLU A 32 -3.35 5.71 1.25
C GLU A 32 -3.72 4.35 0.64
N VAL A 33 -2.70 3.52 0.42
CA VAL A 33 -2.86 2.17 -0.12
C VAL A 33 -1.89 1.19 0.52
N VAL A 34 -2.37 0.00 0.87
CA VAL A 34 -1.53 -1.12 1.29
C VAL A 34 -1.07 -1.90 0.05
N VAL A 35 0.23 -2.11 -0.05
CA VAL A 35 0.87 -2.85 -1.15
C VAL A 35 1.80 -3.92 -0.58
N THR A 36 2.17 -4.88 -1.42
CA THR A 36 3.19 -5.89 -1.09
C THR A 36 4.45 -5.62 -1.92
N SER A 37 5.62 -5.63 -1.28
CA SER A 37 6.91 -5.58 -1.96
C SER A 37 7.77 -6.79 -1.63
N PRO A 38 8.40 -7.44 -2.64
CA PRO A 38 9.46 -8.41 -2.40
C PRO A 38 10.56 -7.82 -1.50
N GLY A 39 11.03 -8.61 -0.53
CA GLY A 39 12.10 -8.21 0.39
C GLY A 39 11.68 -7.29 1.56
N VAL A 40 10.51 -6.64 1.48
CA VAL A 40 10.00 -5.77 2.56
C VAL A 40 8.72 -6.31 3.20
N GLY A 41 7.85 -6.97 2.43
CA GLY A 41 6.54 -7.45 2.88
C GLY A 41 5.43 -6.43 2.59
N GLU A 42 4.41 -6.41 3.43
CA GLU A 42 3.33 -5.42 3.32
C GLU A 42 3.78 -4.05 3.82
N MET A 43 3.35 -3.01 3.12
CA MET A 43 3.57 -1.63 3.51
C MET A 43 2.39 -0.77 3.10
N VAL A 44 2.13 0.27 3.90
CA VAL A 44 1.25 1.35 3.49
C VAL A 44 2.07 2.41 2.77
N ILE A 45 1.56 2.90 1.64
CA ILE A 45 2.07 4.07 0.93
C ILE A 45 0.97 5.13 0.94
N ALA A 46 1.31 6.33 1.42
CA ALA A 46 0.42 7.48 1.51
C ALA A 46 0.96 8.63 0.66
N ARG A 47 0.05 9.39 0.05
CA ARG A 47 0.36 10.67 -0.60
C ARG A 47 0.15 11.81 0.41
N LEU A 48 1.22 12.54 0.70
CA LEU A 48 1.14 13.75 1.52
C LEU A 48 0.52 14.91 0.73
N PRO A 49 -0.03 15.94 1.42
CA PRO A 49 -0.61 17.12 0.76
C PRO A 49 0.35 17.89 -0.15
N ASP A 50 1.66 17.79 0.09
CA ASP A 50 2.70 18.39 -0.74
C ASP A 50 3.07 17.53 -1.98
N GLY A 51 2.37 16.42 -2.18
CA GLY A 51 2.55 15.50 -3.30
C GLY A 51 3.65 14.45 -3.09
N ARG A 52 4.42 14.52 -1.99
CA ARG A 52 5.42 13.49 -1.66
C ARG A 52 4.76 12.20 -1.24
N LEU A 53 5.47 11.08 -1.44
CA LEU A 53 5.04 9.78 -0.96
C LEU A 53 5.74 9.45 0.36
N GLN A 54 4.99 8.92 1.30
CA GLN A 54 5.51 8.34 2.54
C GLN A 54 5.11 6.87 2.59
N ALA A 55 6.06 6.01 2.96
CA ALA A 55 5.83 4.58 3.06
C ALA A 55 6.21 4.08 4.46
N SER A 56 5.47 3.10 4.96
CA SER A 56 5.73 2.46 6.25
C SER A 56 5.42 0.97 6.19
N ALA A 57 6.42 0.17 6.54
CA ALA A 57 6.29 -1.27 6.76
C ALA A 57 6.02 -1.62 8.24
N ASN A 58 5.80 -0.63 9.12
CA ASN A 58 5.38 -0.89 10.49
C ASN A 58 4.03 -1.66 10.49
N PRO A 59 3.97 -2.87 11.07
CA PRO A 59 2.75 -3.68 11.09
C PRO A 59 1.53 -2.95 11.67
N GLU A 60 1.73 -2.08 12.66
CA GLU A 60 0.65 -1.29 13.26
C GLU A 60 0.06 -0.30 12.26
N HIS A 61 0.91 0.38 11.48
CA HIS A 61 0.45 1.27 10.42
C HIS A 61 -0.26 0.48 9.32
N VAL A 62 0.32 -0.64 8.89
CA VAL A 62 -0.31 -1.51 7.87
C VAL A 62 -1.69 -1.97 8.30
N ALA A 63 -1.87 -2.37 9.57
CA ALA A 63 -3.14 -2.84 10.10
C ALA A 63 -4.27 -1.78 10.04
N LEU A 64 -3.94 -0.49 10.20
CA LEU A 64 -4.92 0.61 10.13
C LEU A 64 -5.50 0.80 8.73
N PHE A 65 -4.68 0.59 7.69
CA PHE A 65 -5.06 0.83 6.30
C PHE A 65 -5.42 -0.46 5.55
N ARG A 66 -5.13 -1.62 6.14
CA ARG A 66 -5.54 -2.91 5.60
C ARG A 66 -7.06 -2.98 5.68
N GLN A 67 -7.72 -2.82 4.53
CA GLN A 67 -9.14 -3.10 4.46
C GLN A 67 -9.35 -4.62 4.60
N PRO A 68 -10.36 -5.05 5.38
CA PRO A 68 -10.79 -6.44 5.32
C PRO A 68 -11.19 -6.75 3.88
N ASP A 69 -10.75 -7.90 3.35
CA ASP A 69 -11.17 -8.37 2.03
C ASP A 69 -12.70 -8.58 2.09
N VAL A 70 -13.48 -7.61 1.58
CA VAL A 70 -14.96 -7.69 1.50
C VAL A 70 -15.39 -8.73 0.44
N SER A 71 -14.46 -9.53 -0.09
CA SER A 71 -14.73 -10.69 -0.93
C SER A 71 -15.24 -11.91 -0.14
N GLY A 72 -15.42 -11.81 1.18
CA GLY A 72 -16.09 -12.84 1.98
C GLY A 72 -17.60 -12.66 1.95
N ASN A 73 -18.28 -13.35 1.01
CA ASN A 73 -19.66 -13.85 1.06
C ASN A 73 -20.62 -13.17 2.07
N PRO A 74 -21.74 -12.55 1.66
CA PRO A 74 -22.81 -12.22 2.60
C PRO A 74 -23.46 -13.54 3.06
N LYS A 75 -22.84 -14.20 4.03
CA LYS A 75 -23.50 -15.23 4.81
C LYS A 75 -24.50 -14.48 5.69
N THR A 76 -25.69 -14.35 5.11
CA THR A 76 -27.00 -14.26 5.73
C THR A 76 -26.92 -14.14 7.25
N LEU A 77 -27.14 -12.93 7.76
CA LEU A 77 -27.58 -12.78 9.15
C LEU A 77 -28.95 -13.45 9.25
N ALA A 78 -29.04 -14.37 10.21
CA ALA A 78 -30.16 -15.24 10.49
C ALA A 78 -31.45 -14.49 10.87
#